data_AF-A0A6L5WZU9-F1
#
_entry.id   AF-A0A6L5WZU9-F1
#
_cell.length_a   1.000
_cell.length_b   1.000
_cell.length_c   1.000
_cell.angle_alpha   90.00
_cell.angle_beta   90.00
_cell.angle_gamma   90.00
#
_symmetry.space_group_name_H-M   'P 1'
#
loop_
_entity.id
_entity.type
_entity.pdbx_description
1 polymer ?
#
loop_
_entity_poly.entity_id
_entity_poly.type
_entity_poly.pdbx_seq_one_letter_code
_entity_poly.pdbx_strand_id
1 'polypeptide(L)'
;MEIFLSELETYMYDIVEVCTSLLEFFGIVVLVTSAIRAFIRWIRRDRQNIRLDLAQGIALALEFKMGGEVLRTVVVREWSELGILGAIIVLRAMLTFLIHWEIKNEKKDMSENTPPDAAEEPLDRDKSV
;
A
#
# COMPACT_ATOMS: atom_id res chain seq x y z
N MET A 1 29.91 -30.31 -21.82
CA MET A 1 29.62 -28.85 -21.76
C MET A 1 28.15 -28.61 -21.46
N GLU A 2 27.23 -29.27 -22.17
CA GLU A 2 25.77 -29.14 -21.94
C GLU A 2 25.29 -29.57 -20.54
N ILE A 3 25.86 -30.66 -19.99
CA ILE A 3 25.56 -31.10 -18.61
C ILE A 3 25.99 -30.03 -17.59
N PHE A 4 27.13 -29.36 -17.80
CA PHE A 4 27.60 -28.33 -16.87
C PHE A 4 26.72 -27.07 -16.90
N LEU A 5 26.18 -26.72 -18.06
CA LEU A 5 25.30 -25.56 -18.22
C LEU A 5 23.92 -25.79 -17.58
N SER A 6 23.36 -26.99 -17.72
CA SER A 6 22.05 -27.35 -17.13
C SER A 6 22.08 -27.43 -15.60
N GLU A 7 23.16 -27.96 -15.03
CA GLU A 7 23.37 -27.96 -13.57
C GLU A 7 23.51 -26.52 -13.04
N LEU A 8 24.21 -25.65 -13.75
CA LEU A 8 24.38 -24.24 -13.36
C LEU A 8 23.05 -23.45 -13.44
N GLU A 9 22.25 -23.70 -14.48
CA GLU A 9 20.94 -23.07 -14.67
C GLU A 9 19.96 -23.46 -13.56
N THR A 10 19.91 -24.74 -13.21
CA THR A 10 19.09 -25.26 -12.09
C THR A 10 19.51 -24.62 -10.77
N TYR A 11 20.82 -24.54 -10.51
CA TYR A 11 21.34 -23.94 -9.28
C TYR A 11 21.04 -22.43 -9.19
N MET A 12 21.10 -21.71 -10.32
CA MET A 12 20.73 -20.30 -10.40
C MET A 12 19.23 -20.08 -10.16
N TYR A 13 18.39 -20.98 -10.68
CA TYR A 13 16.95 -20.94 -10.47
C TYR A 13 16.60 -21.10 -8.98
N ASP A 14 17.14 -22.12 -8.33
CA ASP A 14 16.89 -22.38 -6.91
C ASP A 14 17.36 -21.21 -6.03
N ILE A 15 18.54 -20.65 -6.31
CA ILE A 15 19.06 -19.50 -5.56
C ILE A 15 18.11 -18.30 -5.69
N VAL A 16 17.67 -17.99 -6.91
CA VAL A 16 16.82 -16.82 -7.13
C VAL A 16 15.44 -17.01 -6.54
N GLU A 17 14.88 -18.21 -6.62
CA GLU A 17 13.61 -18.52 -5.96
C GLU A 17 13.70 -18.34 -4.44
N VAL A 18 14.76 -18.85 -3.81
CA VAL A 18 15.01 -18.67 -2.37
C VAL A 18 15.17 -17.19 -2.02
N CYS A 19 15.96 -16.44 -2.80
CA CYS A 19 16.17 -15.01 -2.57
C CYS A 19 14.88 -14.19 -2.74
N THR A 20 14.08 -14.45 -3.79
CA THR A 20 12.78 -13.81 -3.98
C THR A 20 11.85 -14.09 -2.81
N SER A 21 11.76 -15.35 -2.37
CA SER A 21 10.90 -15.73 -1.25
C SER A 21 11.32 -15.05 0.06
N LEU A 22 12.64 -14.91 0.30
CA LEU A 22 13.16 -14.18 1.46
C LEU A 22 12.82 -12.68 1.42
N LEU A 23 12.96 -12.04 0.26
CA LEU A 23 12.62 -10.62 0.09
C LEU A 23 11.13 -10.37 0.32
N GLU A 24 10.27 -11.22 -0.24
CA GLU A 24 8.82 -11.16 0.00
C GLU A 24 8.48 -11.33 1.48
N PHE A 25 9.13 -12.31 2.14
CA PHE A 25 8.95 -12.54 3.56
C PHE A 25 9.30 -11.31 4.41
N PHE A 26 10.45 -10.67 4.14
CA PHE A 26 10.83 -9.44 4.83
C PHE A 26 9.83 -8.31 4.59
N GLY A 27 9.37 -8.15 3.34
CA GLY A 27 8.34 -7.16 3.00
C GLY A 27 7.05 -7.37 3.82
N ILE A 28 6.59 -8.62 3.94
CA ILE A 28 5.42 -8.96 4.76
C ILE A 28 5.65 -8.64 6.24
N VAL A 29 6.81 -9.01 6.80
CA VAL A 29 7.13 -8.75 8.21
C VAL A 29 7.15 -7.25 8.51
N VAL A 30 7.77 -6.45 7.65
CA VAL A 30 7.80 -4.98 7.78
C VAL A 30 6.39 -4.39 7.69
N LEU A 31 5.59 -4.85 6.73
CA LEU A 31 4.23 -4.36 6.55
C LEU A 31 3.34 -4.69 7.76
N VAL A 32 3.39 -5.92 8.24
CA VAL A 32 2.59 -6.38 9.39
C VAL A 32 3.01 -5.65 10.67
N THR A 33 4.32 -5.55 10.93
CA THR A 33 4.80 -4.89 12.15
C THR A 33 4.50 -3.39 12.18
N SER A 34 4.64 -2.70 11.05
CA SER A 34 4.25 -1.28 10.92
C SER A 34 2.74 -1.07 11.07
N ALA A 35 1.93 -1.94 10.46
CA ALA A 35 0.47 -1.90 10.60
C ALA A 35 0.01 -2.14 12.05
N ILE A 36 0.56 -3.14 12.74
CA ILE A 36 0.26 -3.43 14.15
C ILE A 36 0.63 -2.23 15.03
N ARG A 37 1.84 -1.67 14.86
CA ARG A 37 2.28 -0.49 15.63
C ARG A 37 1.37 0.71 15.40
N ALA A 38 1.02 0.99 14.14
CA ALA A 38 0.10 2.06 13.78
C ALA A 38 -1.29 1.85 14.42
N PHE A 39 -1.80 0.61 14.41
CA PHE A 39 -3.09 0.26 15.00
C PHE A 39 -3.11 0.41 16.54
N ILE A 40 -2.07 -0.08 17.23
CA ILE A 40 -1.93 0.07 18.69
C ILE A 40 -1.84 1.55 19.08
N ARG A 41 -1.16 2.37 18.28
CA ARG A 41 -1.03 3.81 18.55
C ARG A 41 -2.33 4.55 18.30
N TRP A 42 -3.08 4.14 17.26
CA TRP A 42 -4.40 4.67 16.96
C TRP A 42 -5.41 4.42 18.09
N ILE A 43 -5.44 3.21 18.66
CA ILE A 43 -6.34 2.89 19.78
C ILE A 43 -5.97 3.65 21.07
N ARG A 44 -4.69 3.96 21.27
CA ARG A 44 -4.19 4.76 22.41
C ARG A 44 -4.45 6.27 22.28
N ARG A 45 -5.21 6.73 21.27
CA ARG A 45 -5.52 8.15 20.97
C ARG A 45 -4.31 9.06 20.71
N ASP A 46 -3.10 8.51 20.60
CA ASP A 46 -1.91 9.27 20.23
C ASP A 46 -1.86 9.47 18.72
N ARG A 47 -2.46 10.56 18.23
CA ARG A 47 -2.58 10.83 16.78
C ARG A 47 -1.31 11.38 16.13
N GLN A 48 -0.25 11.68 16.89
CA GLN A 48 0.97 12.20 16.29
C GLN A 48 1.74 11.08 15.59
N ASN A 49 2.05 11.29 14.31
CA ASN A 49 2.94 10.49 13.46
C ASN A 49 2.46 9.10 12.98
N ILE A 50 1.26 8.62 13.36
CA ILE A 50 0.73 7.30 12.89
C ILE A 50 0.75 7.16 11.36
N ARG A 51 0.31 8.21 10.64
CA ARG A 51 0.26 8.18 9.16
C ARG A 51 1.65 8.12 8.54
N LEU A 52 2.64 8.73 9.17
CA LEU A 52 4.03 8.73 8.70
C LEU A 52 4.66 7.35 8.89
N ASP A 53 4.50 6.76 10.09
CA ASP A 53 5.01 5.43 10.42
C ASP A 53 4.41 4.36 9.50
N LEU A 54 3.10 4.45 9.22
CA LEU A 54 2.42 3.54 8.30
C LEU A 54 2.88 3.75 6.85
N ALA A 55 3.02 5.00 6.39
CA ALA A 55 3.49 5.28 5.04
C ALA A 55 4.92 4.78 4.81
N GLN A 56 5.82 4.96 5.78
CA GLN A 56 7.18 4.42 5.73
C GLN A 56 7.20 2.89 5.72
N GLY A 57 6.38 2.24 6.56
CA GLY A 57 6.27 0.79 6.59
C GLY A 57 5.75 0.21 5.27
N ILE A 58 4.74 0.84 4.67
CA ILE A 58 4.22 0.45 3.34
C ILE A 58 5.28 0.65 2.26
N ALA A 59 5.97 1.79 2.23
CA ALA A 59 7.01 2.06 1.25
C ALA A 59 8.13 1.02 1.31
N LEU A 60 8.65 0.75 2.51
CA LEU A 60 9.72 -0.23 2.71
C LEU A 60 9.28 -1.66 2.34
N ALA A 61 8.05 -2.05 2.67
CA ALA A 61 7.50 -3.35 2.26
C ALA A 61 7.39 -3.47 0.73
N LEU A 62 7.04 -2.38 0.04
CA LEU A 62 6.97 -2.34 -1.42
C LEU A 62 8.36 -2.38 -2.07
N GLU A 63 9.37 -1.75 -1.48
CA GLU A 63 10.76 -1.84 -1.94
C GLU A 63 11.27 -3.28 -1.90
N PHE A 64 11.01 -4.00 -0.81
CA PHE A 64 11.38 -5.42 -0.71
C PHE A 64 10.64 -6.29 -1.72
N LYS A 65 9.34 -6.03 -1.91
CA LYS A 65 8.52 -6.76 -2.86
C LYS A 65 9.03 -6.57 -4.30
N MET A 66 9.23 -5.31 -4.70
CA MET A 66 9.79 -4.95 -6.01
C MET A 66 11.17 -5.58 -6.24
N GLY A 67 12.02 -5.64 -5.21
CA GLY A 67 13.30 -6.35 -5.28
C GLY A 67 13.13 -7.83 -5.62
N GLY A 68 12.18 -8.52 -4.99
CA GLY A 68 11.86 -9.92 -5.26
C GLY A 68 11.35 -10.16 -6.68
N GLU A 69 10.50 -9.27 -7.18
CA GLU A 69 10.01 -9.33 -8.56
C GLU A 69 11.11 -9.08 -9.59
N VAL A 70 12.02 -8.13 -9.34
CA VAL A 70 13.21 -7.90 -10.18
C VAL A 70 14.09 -9.15 -10.24
N LEU A 71 14.40 -9.77 -9.08
CA LEU A 71 15.18 -11.01 -9.03
C LEU A 71 14.55 -12.13 -9.87
N ARG A 72 13.24 -12.32 -9.76
CA ARG A 72 12.51 -13.34 -10.53
C ARG A 72 12.61 -13.13 -12.04
N THR A 73 12.56 -11.87 -12.49
CA THR A 73 12.66 -11.52 -13.93
C THR A 73 14.08 -11.69 -14.51
N VAL A 74 15.11 -11.74 -13.68
CA VAL A 74 16.50 -11.96 -14.13
C VAL A 74 16.71 -13.40 -14.60
N VAL A 75 16.07 -14.37 -13.94
CA VAL A 75 16.22 -15.81 -14.23
C VAL A 75 15.11 -16.34 -15.12
N VAL A 76 13.85 -16.07 -14.79
CA VAL A 76 12.73 -16.54 -15.60
C VAL A 76 12.51 -15.51 -16.70
N ARG A 77 12.94 -15.83 -17.92
CA ARG A 77 12.62 -15.05 -19.13
C ARG A 77 11.53 -15.72 -19.96
N GLU A 78 10.86 -16.74 -19.42
CA GLU A 78 9.72 -17.37 -20.07
C GLU A 78 8.46 -16.52 -19.92
N TRP A 79 8.01 -15.98 -21.05
CA TRP A 79 6.95 -14.97 -21.12
C TRP A 79 5.58 -15.44 -20.62
N SER A 80 5.30 -16.74 -20.61
CA SER A 80 4.01 -17.32 -20.22
C SER A 80 3.78 -17.27 -18.70
N GLU A 81 4.79 -17.64 -17.92
CA GLU A 81 4.69 -17.74 -16.46
C GLU A 81 4.76 -16.37 -15.79
N LEU A 82 5.61 -15.46 -16.31
CA LEU A 82 5.62 -14.06 -15.87
C LEU A 82 4.31 -13.34 -16.17
N GLY A 83 3.66 -13.64 -17.29
CA GLY A 83 2.40 -13.00 -17.67
C GLY A 83 1.29 -13.25 -16.64
N ILE A 84 1.16 -14.49 -16.18
CA ILE A 84 0.15 -14.89 -15.18
C ILE A 84 0.47 -14.26 -13.82
N LEU A 85 1.73 -14.32 -13.40
CA LEU A 85 2.13 -13.78 -12.10
C LEU A 85 1.97 -12.25 -12.06
N GLY A 86 2.37 -11.57 -13.14
CA GLY A 86 2.21 -10.14 -13.31
C GLY A 86 0.73 -9.73 -13.32
N ALA A 87 -0.13 -10.51 -13.99
CA ALA A 87 -1.57 -10.27 -13.99
C ALA A 87 -2.17 -10.34 -12.57
N ILE A 88 -1.75 -11.32 -11.76
CA ILE A 88 -2.22 -11.45 -10.36
C ILE A 88 -1.76 -10.25 -9.52
N ILE A 89 -0.52 -9.80 -9.67
CA ILE A 89 0.01 -8.63 -8.94
C ILE A 89 -0.73 -7.35 -9.33
N VAL A 90 -0.95 -7.13 -10.63
CA VAL A 90 -1.69 -5.96 -11.15
C VAL A 90 -3.13 -5.96 -10.65
N LEU A 91 -3.84 -7.09 -10.76
CA LEU A 91 -5.20 -7.24 -10.24
C LEU A 91 -5.28 -6.90 -8.76
N ARG A 92 -4.32 -7.39 -7.97
CA ARG A 92 -4.24 -7.12 -6.53
C ARG A 92 -4.01 -5.64 -6.23
N ALA A 93 -3.14 -4.97 -6.98
CA ALA A 93 -2.88 -3.53 -6.83
C ALA A 93 -4.13 -2.71 -7.18
N MET A 94 -4.81 -3.05 -8.29
CA MET A 94 -6.03 -2.36 -8.72
C MET A 94 -7.15 -2.51 -7.69
N LEU A 95 -7.43 -3.73 -7.22
CA LEU A 95 -8.48 -3.99 -6.24
C LEU A 95 -8.23 -3.23 -4.92
N THR A 96 -6.98 -3.26 -4.44
CA THR A 96 -6.58 -2.58 -3.21
C THR A 96 -6.66 -1.05 -3.36
N PHE A 97 -6.30 -0.52 -4.53
CA PHE A 97 -6.38 0.92 -4.81
C PHE A 97 -7.82 1.42 -4.90
N LEU A 98 -8.72 0.66 -5.54
CA LEU A 98 -10.15 0.99 -5.61
C LEU A 98 -10.75 1.12 -4.21
N ILE A 99 -10.48 0.15 -3.33
CA ILE A 99 -10.94 0.18 -1.94
C ILE A 99 -10.37 1.39 -1.19
N HIS A 100 -9.07 1.70 -1.37
CA HIS A 100 -8.46 2.85 -0.72
C HIS A 100 -9.04 4.19 -1.22
N TRP A 101 -9.42 4.26 -2.50
CA TRP A 101 -10.03 5.45 -3.09
C TRP A 101 -11.46 5.66 -2.61
N GLU A 102 -12.26 4.59 -2.54
CA GLU A 102 -13.63 4.61 -1.98
C GLU A 102 -13.65 5.14 -0.54
N ILE A 103 -12.79 4.58 0.32
CA ILE A 103 -12.65 5.00 1.73
C ILE A 103 -12.20 6.46 1.87
N LYS A 104 -11.42 6.97 0.92
CA LYS A 104 -10.99 8.39 0.92
C LYS A 104 -12.13 9.31 0.49
N ASN A 105 -13.02 8.87 -0.39
CA ASN A 105 -14.10 9.68 -0.91
C ASN A 105 -15.25 9.84 0.11
N GLU A 106 -15.60 8.79 0.85
CA GLU A 106 -16.62 8.85 1.90
C GLU A 106 -16.30 9.84 3.04
N LYS A 107 -15.01 10.14 3.29
CA LYS A 107 -14.61 11.12 4.31
C LYS A 107 -14.78 12.57 3.88
N LYS A 108 -15.00 12.83 2.58
CA LYS A 108 -15.10 14.17 2.02
C LYS A 108 -16.54 14.67 1.95
N ASP A 109 -17.52 13.76 1.96
CA ASP A 109 -18.93 14.10 1.80
C ASP A 109 -19.62 14.52 3.11
N MET A 110 -18.91 14.51 4.25
CA MET A 110 -19.46 14.93 5.56
C MET A 110 -19.17 16.41 5.93
N SER A 111 -18.52 17.21 5.07
CA SER A 111 -18.20 18.62 5.38
C SER A 111 -18.91 19.68 4.54
N GLU A 112 -19.86 19.31 3.68
CA GLU A 112 -20.53 20.27 2.79
C GLU A 112 -22.07 20.18 2.91
N ASN A 113 -22.59 20.38 4.13
CA ASN A 113 -24.03 20.60 4.31
C ASN A 113 -24.32 21.61 5.43
N THR A 114 -23.56 22.72 5.45
CA THR A 114 -24.02 23.95 6.11
C THR A 114 -24.51 24.88 5.01
N PRO A 115 -25.83 25.08 4.85
CA PRO A 115 -26.36 26.06 3.90
C PRO A 115 -25.82 27.46 4.24
N PRO A 116 -25.24 28.19 3.28
CA PRO A 116 -25.10 29.62 3.41
C PRO A 116 -26.49 30.23 3.19
N ASP A 117 -26.92 31.01 4.18
CA ASP A 117 -28.11 31.89 4.17
C ASP A 117 -29.42 31.30 4.72
N ALA A 118 -29.61 31.49 6.02
CA ALA A 118 -30.91 31.84 6.58
C ALA A 118 -30.73 33.14 7.37
N ALA A 119 -30.99 34.25 6.69
CA ALA A 119 -31.20 35.57 7.24
C ALA A 119 -32.14 35.57 8.45
N GLU A 120 -31.69 36.13 9.58
CA GLU A 120 -32.57 36.85 10.50
C GLU A 120 -32.02 38.28 10.70
N GLU A 121 -32.59 39.14 9.85
CA GLU A 121 -32.95 40.56 9.99
C GLU A 121 -32.05 41.56 10.76
N PRO A 122 -31.84 42.77 10.18
CA PRO A 122 -31.16 43.86 10.87
C PRO A 122 -32.05 44.35 12.02
N LEU A 123 -31.51 44.33 13.24
CA LEU A 123 -32.15 44.88 14.43
C LEU A 123 -32.14 46.42 14.36
N ASP A 124 -32.97 47.01 13.50
CA ASP A 124 -33.47 48.37 13.71
C ASP A 124 -34.60 48.29 14.75
N ARG A 125 -34.22 48.56 16.00
CA ARG A 125 -35.14 49.10 16.98
C ARG A 125 -34.53 50.36 17.54
N ASP A 126 -34.90 51.48 16.94
CA ASP A 126 -35.50 52.57 17.71
C ASP A 126 -36.19 52.01 18.97
N LYS A 127 -35.62 52.33 20.13
CA LYS A 127 -36.36 52.71 21.34
C LYS A 127 -35.41 53.19 22.45
N SER A 128 -35.63 54.45 22.78
CA SER A 128 -35.86 54.98 24.14
C SER A 128 -34.67 55.57 24.92
N VAL A 129 -34.70 56.92 24.95
CA VAL A 129 -34.27 57.86 26.00
C VAL A 129 -32.82 58.32 25.98
#